data_AF-A0A959I9D3-F1
#
_entry.id   AF-A0A959I9D3-F1
#
_cell.length_a   1.000
_cell.length_b   1.000
_cell.length_c   1.000
_cell.angle_alpha   90.00
_cell.angle_beta   90.00
_cell.angle_gamma   90.00
#
_symmetry.space_group_name_H-M   'P 1'
#
loop_
_entity.id
_entity.type
_entity.pdbx_description
1 polymer ?
#
loop_
_entity_poly.entity_id
_entity_poly.type
_entity_poly.pdbx_seq_one_letter_code
_entity_poly.pdbx_strand_id
1 'polypeptide(L)' 'MVKELLEAYGGESRWQSRSRLFARVRFGGLAFAARWNRAGLRRREAVVFLQEQRVELHDFPRPGYRGVFSPDRV' A
#
# COMPACT_ATOMS: atom_id res chain seq x y z
N MET A 1 1.06 16.52 17.91
CA MET A 1 1.60 16.11 16.59
C MET A 1 0.65 15.21 15.80
N VAL A 2 0.37 13.97 16.22
CA VAL A 2 -0.51 13.06 15.43
C VAL A 2 -1.95 13.58 15.37
N LYS A 3 -2.47 14.14 16.47
CA LYS A 3 -3.84 14.66 16.54
C LYS A 3 -4.06 15.86 15.59
N GLU A 4 -3.14 16.83 15.57
CA GLU A 4 -3.20 17.98 14.65
C GLU A 4 -3.11 17.54 13.18
N LEU A 5 -2.30 16.52 12.89
CA LEU A 5 -2.22 15.95 11.56
C LEU A 5 -3.55 15.30 11.15
N LEU A 6 -4.15 14.47 12.02
CA LEU A 6 -5.43 13.85 11.73
C LEU A 6 -6.53 14.88 11.47
N GLU A 7 -6.58 15.95 12.27
CA GLU A 7 -7.50 17.07 12.07
C GLU A 7 -7.29 17.75 10.70
N ALA A 8 -6.05 18.06 10.32
CA ALA A 8 -5.74 18.65 9.01
C ALA A 8 -6.17 17.78 7.81
N TYR A 9 -6.25 16.46 7.99
CA TYR A 9 -6.65 15.50 6.97
C TYR A 9 -8.10 14.98 7.12
N GLY A 10 -8.94 15.71 7.85
CA GLY A 10 -10.38 15.47 7.94
C GLY A 10 -10.86 14.80 9.22
N GLY A 11 -10.03 14.78 10.26
CA GLY A 11 -10.40 14.39 11.62
C GLY A 11 -10.39 12.89 11.87
N GLU A 12 -10.23 12.52 13.13
CA GLU A 12 -10.13 11.12 13.57
C GLU A 12 -11.36 10.28 13.17
N SER A 13 -12.57 10.83 13.28
CA SER A 13 -13.81 10.12 12.90
C SER A 13 -13.84 9.72 11.43
N ARG A 14 -13.33 10.57 10.53
CA ARG A 14 -13.22 10.24 9.10
C ARG A 14 -12.21 9.13 8.87
N TRP A 15 -11.10 9.11 9.60
CA TRP A 15 -10.10 8.05 9.49
C TRP A 15 -10.60 6.72 10.05
N GLN A 16 -11.29 6.73 11.18
CA GLN A 16 -11.87 5.52 11.77
C GLN A 16 -13.01 4.93 10.92
N SER A 17 -13.79 5.76 10.23
CA SER A 17 -14.90 5.30 9.36
C SER A 17 -14.45 4.71 8.03
N ARG A 18 -13.19 4.86 7.64
CA ARG A 18 -12.64 4.31 6.38
C ARG A 18 -11.88 3.03 6.68
N SER A 19 -12.26 1.94 6.02
CA SER A 19 -11.56 0.66 6.15
C SER A 19 -10.42 0.46 5.16
N ARG A 20 -10.49 1.15 4.02
CA ARG A 20 -9.58 0.93 2.88
C ARG A 20 -9.18 2.23 2.21
N LEU A 21 -7.92 2.32 1.81
CA LEU A 21 -7.40 3.33 0.88
C LEU A 21 -6.99 2.67 -0.43
N PHE A 22 -7.42 3.25 -1.54
CA PHE A 22 -6.98 2.86 -2.87
C PHE A 22 -5.86 3.80 -3.30
N ALA A 23 -4.70 3.24 -3.60
CA ALA A 23 -3.50 3.99 -3.95
C ALA A 23 -2.90 3.47 -5.24
N ARG A 24 -2.19 4.35 -5.94
CA ARG A 24 -1.38 4.00 -7.10
C ARG A 24 0.08 4.21 -6.75
N VAL A 25 0.82 3.11 -6.70
CA VAL A 25 2.21 3.09 -6.26
C VAL A 25 3.15 2.85 -7.43
N ARG A 26 4.35 3.42 -7.35
CA ARG A 26 5.43 3.19 -8.29
C ARG A 26 6.66 2.79 -7.49
N PHE A 27 7.14 1.58 -7.71
CA PHE A 27 8.36 1.08 -7.07
C PHE A 27 9.56 1.39 -7.94
N GLY A 28 10.66 1.79 -7.31
CA GLY A 28 11.93 2.09 -7.96
C GLY A 28 13.09 1.82 -7.01
N GLY A 29 14.32 2.05 -7.48
CA GLY A 29 15.53 1.80 -6.70
C GLY A 29 16.13 0.41 -6.90
N LEU A 30 17.42 0.30 -6.59
CA LEU A 30 18.22 -0.89 -6.88
C LEU A 30 17.81 -2.11 -6.04
N ALA A 31 17.45 -1.92 -4.77
CA ALA A 31 17.00 -3.01 -3.90
C ALA A 31 15.73 -3.69 -4.43
N PHE A 32 14.75 -2.90 -4.90
CA PHE A 32 13.53 -3.44 -5.52
C PHE A 32 13.82 -4.12 -6.86
N ALA A 33 14.70 -3.54 -7.67
CA ALA A 33 15.12 -4.13 -8.95
C ALA A 33 15.88 -5.46 -8.79
N ALA A 34 16.60 -5.65 -7.68
CA ALA A 34 17.37 -6.86 -7.42
C ALA A 34 16.49 -8.00 -6.90
N ARG A 35 15.51 -7.70 -6.05
CA ARG A 35 14.60 -8.71 -5.48
C ARG A 35 13.41 -9.04 -6.39
N TRP A 36 12.97 -8.09 -7.22
CA TRP A 36 11.84 -8.26 -8.14
C TRP A 36 12.17 -7.74 -9.53
N ASN A 37 11.79 -8.50 -10.56
CA ASN A 37 12.08 -8.17 -11.96
C ASN A 37 11.58 -6.75 -12.31
N ARG A 38 12.51 -5.88 -12.79
CA ARG A 38 12.29 -4.46 -13.10
C ARG A 38 11.06 -4.18 -13.99
N ALA A 39 10.70 -5.10 -14.87
CA ALA A 39 9.57 -4.92 -15.78
C ALA A 39 8.21 -5.04 -15.08
N GLY A 40 8.12 -5.80 -13.99
CA GLY A 40 6.86 -6.14 -13.32
C GLY A 40 6.32 -5.08 -12.35
N LEU A 41 6.88 -3.87 -12.28
CA LEU A 41 6.60 -2.94 -11.16
C LEU A 41 6.34 -1.48 -11.56
N ARG A 42 6.14 -1.18 -12.85
CA ARG A 42 6.15 0.21 -13.33
C ARG A 42 5.00 1.11 -12.87
N ARG A 43 3.89 0.57 -12.40
CA ARG A 43 2.80 1.29 -11.73
C ARG A 43 1.82 0.22 -11.25
N ARG A 44 1.50 0.17 -9.97
CA ARG A 44 0.59 -0.85 -9.42
C ARG A 44 -0.51 -0.20 -8.61
N GLU A 45 -1.66 -0.84 -8.63
CA GLU A 45 -2.77 -0.49 -7.75
C GLU A 45 -2.57 -1.22 -6.43
N ALA A 46 -2.78 -0.47 -5.35
CA ALA A 46 -2.62 -0.93 -4.00
C ALA A 46 -3.90 -0.66 -3.21
N VAL A 47 -4.28 -1.62 -2.37
CA VAL A 47 -5.33 -1.43 -1.37
C VAL A 47 -4.68 -1.52 0.00
N VAL A 48 -4.77 -0.44 0.77
CA VAL A 48 -4.28 -0.39 2.16
C VAL A 48 -5.47 -0.58 3.08
N PHE A 49 -5.41 -1.60 3.93
CA PHE A 49 -6.41 -1.91 4.95
C PHE A 49 -5.97 -1.26 6.25
N LEU A 50 -6.61 -0.14 6.60
CA LEU A 50 -6.12 0.77 7.63
C LEU A 50 -6.08 0.13 9.02
N GLN A 51 -7.09 -0.65 9.36
CA GLN A 51 -7.24 -1.29 10.68
C GLN A 51 -6.47 -2.60 10.78
N GLU A 52 -6.13 -3.23 9.65
CA GLU A 52 -5.44 -4.52 9.61
C GLU A 52 -3.92 -4.38 9.40
N GLN A 53 -3.42 -3.15 9.18
CA GLN A 53 -2.03 -2.88 8.78
C GLN A 53 -1.57 -3.75 7.61
N ARG A 54 -2.48 -4.04 6.67
CA ARG A 54 -2.24 -4.91 5.52
C ARG A 54 -2.27 -4.10 4.24
N VAL A 55 -1.38 -4.43 3.31
CA VAL A 55 -1.37 -3.88 1.95
C VAL A 55 -1.50 -5.01 0.94
N GLU A 56 -2.40 -4.83 -0.02
CA GLU A 56 -2.53 -5.69 -1.17
C GLU A 56 -2.05 -4.97 -2.43
N LEU A 57 -1.13 -5.57 -3.17
CA LEU A 57 -0.71 -5.10 -4.50
C LEU A 57 -1.35 -5.98 -5.57
N HIS A 58 -2.08 -5.35 -6.48
CA HIS A 58 -2.68 -6.04 -7.62
C HIS A 58 -1.65 -6.26 -8.72
N ASP A 59 -1.79 -7.38 -9.44
CA ASP A 59 -0.89 -7.81 -10.51
C ASP A 59 0.59 -7.90 -10.10
N PHE A 60 0.83 -8.42 -8.90
CA PHE A 60 2.15 -8.57 -8.30
C PHE A 60 2.50 -10.04 -8.00
N PRO A 61 3.68 -10.54 -8.41
CA PRO A 61 4.67 -9.85 -9.26
C PRO A 61 4.29 -9.85 -10.75
N ARG A 62 3.23 -10.56 -11.14
CA ARG A 62 2.76 -10.71 -12.53
C ARG A 62 1.24 -10.56 -12.62
N PRO A 63 0.67 -10.30 -13.83
CA PRO A 63 -0.77 -10.14 -14.00
C PRO A 63 -1.58 -11.31 -13.46
N GLY A 64 -2.70 -11.02 -12.79
CA GLY A 64 -3.59 -12.00 -12.16
C GLY A 64 -3.14 -12.50 -10.79
N TYR A 65 -2.00 -12.02 -10.27
CA TYR A 65 -1.48 -12.36 -8.94
C TYR A 65 -1.65 -11.19 -7.97
N ARG A 66 -1.74 -11.50 -6.68
CA ARG A 66 -1.83 -10.50 -5.62
C ARG A 66 -0.70 -10.68 -4.61
N GLY A 67 0.06 -9.62 -4.39
CA GLY A 67 1.01 -9.54 -3.27
C GLY A 67 0.27 -9.09 -2.02
N VAL A 68 0.44 -9.80 -0.90
CA VAL A 68 -0.13 -9.43 0.39
C VAL A 68 1.03 -9.18 1.35
N PHE A 69 1.06 -7.99 1.93
CA PHE A 69 2.09 -7.55 2.86
C PHE A 69 1.44 -7.18 4.19
N SER A 70 1.95 -7.72 5.28
CA SER A 70 1.51 -7.48 6.65
C SER A 70 2.71 -7.50 7.60
N PRO A 71 2.59 -7.04 8.86
CA PRO A 71 3.72 -7.00 9.78
C PRO A 71 4.40 -8.36 10.00
N ASP A 72 3.65 -9.44 9.87
CA ASP A 72 4.09 -10.83 9.98
C ASP A 72 4.65 -11.42 8.67
N ARG A 73 4.49 -10.73 7.52
CA ARG A 73 4.82 -11.28 6.19
C ARG A 73 5.14 -10.22 5.13
N VAL A 74 6.38 -10.26 4.60
CA VAL A 74 6.92 -9.35 3.55
C VAL A 74 7.77 -10.06 2.49
#